data_AF-A0A9X2JW01-F1
#
_entry.id   AF-A0A9X2JW01-F1
#
_cell.length_a   1.000
_cell.length_b   1.000
_cell.length_c   1.000
_cell.angle_alpha   90.00
_cell.angle_beta   90.00
_cell.angle_gamma   90.00
#
_symmetry.space_group_name_H-M   'P 1'
#
loop_
_entity.id
_entity.type
_entity.pdbx_description
1 polymer ?
#
loop_
_entity_poly.entity_id
_entity_poly.type
_entity_poly.pdbx_seq_one_letter_code
_entity_poly.pdbx_strand_id
1 'polypeptide(L)'
;MVNRDLYRLIDLKISRAGMKGRLAQADFIHYALTLDLLENELVDAIATNPRPLPGDLPLRDRYLPDLSAVLDVGTRLCAGGALALTAIARPKTWRHDGDYLLLIQERSNQVLNGSRRLSVIPKGFHGPLVDVADDAPIGATLAREMEEELFGRADVDSTVSESRQADPMHFSRLSEPMAWLMERADERTWRMECTGFGYNLLTGNYEFASLVVIDDEEWWTRFGGQIEANWESNNLRRYSSRDRFLLDTLAHEPAWSTEGLFALLQGFRRLTEIGPERVDLPPVEWET
;
A
#
# COMPACT_ATOMS: atom_id res chain seq x y z
N MET A 1 6.64 13.85 -17.12
CA MET A 1 6.20 13.75 -15.72
C MET A 1 5.31 14.95 -15.44
N VAL A 2 4.04 14.72 -15.08
CA VAL A 2 3.11 15.79 -14.66
C VAL A 2 3.27 15.94 -13.14
N ASN A 3 3.42 17.16 -12.63
CA ASN A 3 3.46 17.39 -11.18
C ASN A 3 2.05 17.15 -10.61
N ARG A 4 1.90 16.17 -9.72
CA ARG A 4 0.66 15.90 -8.97
C ARG A 4 0.78 16.45 -7.55
N ASP A 5 -0.36 16.75 -6.95
CA ASP A 5 -0.43 17.13 -5.54
C ASP A 5 -0.33 15.89 -4.65
N LEU A 6 0.34 16.03 -3.51
CA LEU A 6 0.48 15.02 -2.47
C LEU A 6 0.01 15.57 -1.14
N TYR A 7 -0.38 14.67 -0.23
CA TYR A 7 -0.48 15.00 1.18
C TYR A 7 0.84 14.74 1.91
N ARG A 8 1.32 15.77 2.60
CA ARG A 8 2.37 15.64 3.62
C ARG A 8 1.74 15.64 5.01
N LEU A 9 2.24 14.75 5.87
CA LEU A 9 1.88 14.71 7.27
C LEU A 9 2.56 15.86 8.02
N ILE A 10 1.81 16.63 8.80
CA ILE A 10 2.33 17.78 9.58
C ILE A 10 2.16 17.60 11.09
N ASP A 11 1.26 16.71 11.52
CA ASP A 11 1.06 16.33 12.92
C ASP A 11 0.46 14.92 12.96
N LEU A 12 0.82 14.13 13.97
CA LEU A 12 0.25 12.80 14.20
C LEU A 12 0.13 12.52 15.69
N LYS A 13 -1.07 12.13 16.10
CA LYS A 13 -1.37 11.72 17.47
C LYS A 13 -1.88 10.29 17.45
N ILE A 14 -1.11 9.40 18.08
CA ILE A 14 -1.45 7.99 18.24
C ILE A 14 -1.90 7.76 19.68
N SER A 15 -3.05 7.11 19.85
CA SER A 15 -3.60 6.77 21.16
C SER A 15 -4.36 5.43 21.08
N ARG A 16 -4.76 4.90 22.24
CA ARG A 16 -5.66 3.73 22.29
C ARG A 16 -7.02 3.98 21.61
N ALA A 17 -7.44 5.25 21.48
CA ALA A 17 -8.66 5.63 20.79
C ALA A 17 -8.49 5.73 19.26
N GLY A 18 -7.29 5.43 18.74
CA GLY A 18 -6.94 5.50 17.33
C GLY A 18 -5.93 6.59 17.01
N MET A 19 -5.76 6.83 15.70
CA MET A 19 -4.82 7.79 15.13
C MET A 19 -5.55 9.02 14.60
N LYS A 20 -4.99 10.20 14.87
CA LYS A 20 -5.45 11.46 14.29
C LYS A 20 -4.25 12.19 13.71
N GLY A 21 -4.29 12.44 12.40
CA GLY A 21 -3.27 13.19 11.69
C GLY A 21 -3.78 14.55 11.24
N ARG A 22 -2.85 15.46 10.95
CA ARG A 22 -3.11 16.64 10.12
C ARG A 22 -2.25 16.55 8.88
N LEU A 23 -2.85 16.88 7.75
CA LEU A 23 -2.19 16.89 6.46
C LEU A 23 -2.08 18.34 5.94
N ALA A 24 -1.09 18.56 5.09
CA ALA A 24 -1.02 19.72 4.21
C ALA A 24 -0.73 19.25 2.79
N GLN A 25 -1.08 20.06 1.79
CA GLN A 25 -0.70 19.77 0.40
C GLN A 25 0.79 20.06 0.17
N ALA A 26 1.40 19.27 -0.71
CA ALA A 26 2.77 19.45 -1.19
C ALA A 26 2.87 19.01 -2.64
N ASP A 27 3.88 19.51 -3.36
CA ASP A 27 4.14 19.11 -4.74
C ASP A 27 4.93 17.80 -4.82
N PHE A 28 4.48 16.87 -5.67
CA PHE A 28 5.22 15.65 -5.96
C PHE A 28 6.65 15.93 -6.44
N ILE A 29 6.86 16.97 -7.26
CA ILE A 29 8.20 17.29 -7.79
C ILE A 29 9.20 17.66 -6.69
N HIS A 30 8.74 18.33 -5.62
CA HIS A 30 9.60 18.63 -4.49
C HIS A 30 9.99 17.36 -3.73
N TYR A 31 9.04 16.44 -3.54
CA TYR A 31 9.32 15.12 -2.96
C TYR A 31 10.32 14.32 -3.80
N ALA A 32 10.07 14.21 -5.12
CA ALA A 32 10.89 13.44 -6.05
C ALA A 32 12.34 13.94 -6.17
N LEU A 33 12.55 15.25 -6.03
CA LEU A 33 13.89 15.86 -6.09
C LEU A 33 14.58 15.97 -4.72
N THR A 34 13.98 15.42 -3.66
CA THR A 34 14.54 15.48 -2.29
C THR A 34 14.46 14.13 -1.58
N LEU A 35 13.37 13.85 -0.86
CA LEU A 35 13.24 12.69 0.02
C LEU A 35 13.25 11.36 -0.75
N ASP A 36 12.75 11.33 -1.98
CA ASP A 36 12.75 10.13 -2.83
C ASP A 36 14.18 9.68 -3.21
N LEU A 37 15.16 10.58 -3.10
CA LEU A 37 16.57 10.29 -3.40
C LEU A 37 17.33 9.68 -2.21
N LEU A 38 16.76 9.69 -1.00
CA LEU A 38 17.45 9.26 0.22
C LEU A 38 17.82 7.77 0.21
N GLU A 39 16.95 6.92 -0.36
CA GLU A 39 17.25 5.49 -0.47
C GLU A 39 18.41 5.25 -1.42
N ASN A 40 18.38 5.88 -2.61
CA ASN A 40 19.44 5.74 -3.61
C ASN A 40 20.77 6.33 -3.12
N GLU A 41 20.76 7.48 -2.43
CA GLU A 41 21.96 8.05 -1.80
C GLU A 41 22.60 7.04 -0.83
N LEU A 42 21.79 6.38 0.01
CA LEU A 42 22.28 5.38 0.95
C LEU A 42 22.82 4.14 0.24
N VAL A 43 22.13 3.64 -0.78
CA VAL A 43 22.57 2.47 -1.56
C VAL A 43 23.90 2.75 -2.27
N ASP A 44 24.02 3.91 -2.92
CA ASP A 44 25.25 4.32 -3.61
C ASP A 44 26.43 4.50 -2.64
N ALA A 45 26.16 5.09 -1.46
CA ALA A 45 27.17 5.25 -0.42
C ALA A 45 27.63 3.89 0.13
N ILE A 46 26.71 2.95 0.40
CA ILE A 46 27.07 1.59 0.88
C ILE A 46 27.87 0.82 -0.17
N ALA A 47 27.54 0.98 -1.46
CA ALA A 47 28.24 0.33 -2.55
C ALA A 47 29.71 0.78 -2.67
N THR A 48 30.02 2.02 -2.25
CA THR A 48 31.37 2.60 -2.31
C THR A 48 32.12 2.51 -0.97
N ASN A 49 31.41 2.66 0.14
CA ASN A 49 31.90 2.54 1.51
C ASN A 49 30.88 1.73 2.34
N PRO A 50 31.19 0.48 2.75
CA PRO A 50 30.26 -0.37 3.49
C PRO A 50 29.74 0.18 4.83
N ARG A 51 30.36 1.26 5.34
CA ARG A 51 29.96 1.93 6.57
C ARG A 51 30.01 3.45 6.37
N PRO A 52 29.03 4.05 5.69
CA PRO A 52 28.94 5.51 5.60
C PRO A 52 28.74 6.09 7.01
N LEU A 53 29.39 7.21 7.27
CA LEU A 53 29.31 7.96 8.53
C LEU A 53 28.45 9.22 8.35
N PRO A 54 27.96 9.82 9.45
CA PRO A 54 27.37 11.16 9.38
C PRO A 54 28.34 12.14 8.70
N GLY A 55 27.85 12.91 7.73
CA GLY A 55 28.66 13.76 6.85
C GLY A 55 28.92 13.17 5.45
N ASP A 56 28.74 11.86 5.26
CA ASP A 56 28.93 11.19 3.95
C ASP A 56 27.65 11.20 3.09
N LEU A 57 26.50 11.56 3.66
CA LEU A 57 25.16 11.41 3.06
C LEU A 57 24.44 12.77 3.09
N PRO A 58 24.76 13.71 2.19
CA PRO A 58 24.34 15.11 2.32
C PRO A 58 22.82 15.32 2.36
N LEU A 59 22.03 14.51 1.65
CA LEU A 59 20.57 14.59 1.73
C LEU A 59 20.08 14.02 3.06
N ARG A 60 20.58 12.87 3.49
CA ARG A 60 20.20 12.28 4.78
C ARG A 60 20.63 13.16 5.96
N ASP A 61 21.83 13.71 5.97
CA ASP A 61 22.31 14.64 6.99
C ASP A 61 21.42 15.90 7.07
N ARG A 62 20.83 16.32 5.94
CA ARG A 62 19.92 17.46 5.89
C ARG A 62 18.51 17.12 6.36
N TYR A 63 17.96 15.99 5.93
CA TYR A 63 16.52 15.69 6.07
C TYR A 63 16.19 14.65 7.14
N LEU A 64 17.09 13.71 7.42
CA LEU A 64 16.94 12.63 8.40
C LEU A 64 18.26 12.36 9.17
N PRO A 65 18.88 13.37 9.81
CA PRO A 65 20.16 13.21 10.51
C PRO A 65 20.06 12.30 11.74
N ASP A 66 18.89 12.24 12.37
CA ASP A 66 18.67 11.48 13.60
C ASP A 66 17.20 11.04 13.74
N LEU A 67 16.91 10.29 14.80
CA LEU A 67 15.57 9.79 15.09
C LEU A 67 14.58 10.91 15.42
N SER A 68 15.04 12.05 15.95
CA SER A 68 14.16 13.19 16.23
C SER A 68 13.59 13.76 14.93
N ALA A 69 14.42 13.86 13.87
CA ALA A 69 13.98 14.30 12.55
C ALA A 69 12.99 13.34 11.88
N VAL A 70 13.07 12.03 12.18
CA VAL A 70 12.09 11.04 11.70
C VAL A 70 10.71 11.32 12.29
N LEU A 71 10.64 11.58 13.60
CA LEU A 71 9.40 11.77 14.35
C LEU A 71 8.81 13.17 14.20
N ASP A 72 9.63 14.18 13.92
CA ASP A 72 9.20 15.55 13.66
C ASP A 72 8.72 15.71 12.19
N VAL A 73 7.57 15.09 11.90
CA VAL A 73 6.98 15.06 10.56
C VAL A 73 6.66 16.46 10.01
N GLY A 74 6.47 17.45 10.87
CA GLY A 74 6.10 18.81 10.51
C GLY A 74 7.25 19.64 9.90
N THR A 75 8.50 19.32 10.20
CA THR A 75 9.66 20.11 9.76
C THR A 75 10.24 19.69 8.41
N ARG A 76 9.73 18.60 7.83
CA ARG A 76 10.14 18.07 6.53
C ARG A 76 8.94 17.74 5.64
N LEU A 77 9.22 17.44 4.37
CA LEU A 77 8.22 16.90 3.46
C LEU A 77 8.03 15.41 3.80
N CYS A 78 7.22 15.12 4.81
CA CYS A 78 6.86 13.75 5.17
C CYS A 78 5.66 13.31 4.32
N ALA A 79 5.93 12.93 3.08
CA ALA A 79 4.95 12.25 2.23
C ALA A 79 4.88 10.77 2.61
N GLY A 80 3.84 10.10 2.14
CA GLY A 80 3.61 8.71 2.46
C GLY A 80 2.36 8.21 1.77
N GLY A 81 2.01 6.98 2.08
CA GLY A 81 0.96 6.30 1.37
C GLY A 81 0.23 5.27 2.20
N ALA A 82 -0.66 4.60 1.51
CA ALA A 82 -1.38 3.46 2.02
C ALA A 82 -1.15 2.29 1.08
N LEU A 83 -0.97 1.13 1.69
CA LEU A 83 -0.87 -0.12 0.97
C LEU A 83 -1.56 -1.21 1.77
N ALA A 84 -2.21 -2.12 1.06
CA ALA A 84 -2.99 -3.17 1.69
C ALA A 84 -2.62 -4.54 1.15
N LEU A 85 -2.54 -5.53 2.05
CA LEU A 85 -2.67 -6.91 1.65
C LEU A 85 -4.14 -7.16 1.27
N THR A 86 -4.39 -7.59 0.04
CA THR A 86 -5.74 -7.99 -0.39
C THR A 86 -5.93 -9.49 -0.19
N ALA A 87 -6.97 -9.84 0.57
CA ALA A 87 -7.39 -11.20 0.86
C ALA A 87 -8.84 -11.42 0.39
N ILE A 88 -9.06 -12.37 -0.52
CA ILE A 88 -10.38 -12.64 -1.11
C ILE A 88 -10.81 -14.06 -0.80
N ALA A 89 -11.96 -14.24 -0.16
CA ALA A 89 -12.49 -15.54 0.18
C ALA A 89 -12.83 -16.33 -1.09
N ARG A 90 -12.31 -17.55 -1.19
CA ARG A 90 -12.66 -18.52 -2.23
C ARG A 90 -13.48 -19.66 -1.64
N PRO A 91 -14.48 -20.15 -2.38
CA PRO A 91 -15.27 -21.29 -1.94
C PRO A 91 -14.42 -22.56 -1.91
N LYS A 92 -14.81 -23.47 -1.01
CA LYS A 92 -14.32 -24.83 -1.04
C LYS A 92 -14.60 -25.45 -2.41
N THR A 93 -13.56 -26.07 -2.98
CA THR A 93 -13.68 -26.86 -4.20
C THR A 93 -13.51 -28.35 -3.86
N TRP A 94 -13.64 -29.20 -4.87
CA TRP A 94 -13.33 -30.62 -4.71
C TRP A 94 -11.83 -30.90 -4.49
N ARG A 95 -10.94 -29.93 -4.81
CA ARG A 95 -9.48 -30.06 -4.65
C ARG A 95 -8.94 -29.43 -3.38
N HIS A 96 -9.60 -28.38 -2.88
CA HIS A 96 -9.08 -27.53 -1.80
C HIS A 96 -10.21 -27.05 -0.91
N ASP A 97 -9.94 -26.93 0.40
CA ASP A 97 -10.83 -26.23 1.32
C ASP A 97 -10.93 -24.73 0.98
N GLY A 98 -11.95 -24.07 1.52
CA GLY A 98 -12.09 -22.63 1.37
C GLY A 98 -10.93 -21.91 2.04
N ASP A 99 -10.41 -20.87 1.38
CA ASP A 99 -9.29 -20.08 1.84
C ASP A 99 -9.46 -18.61 1.46
N TYR A 100 -8.51 -17.77 1.86
CA TYR A 100 -8.28 -16.49 1.21
C TYR A 100 -7.22 -16.63 0.12
N LEU A 101 -7.54 -16.12 -1.07
CA LEU A 101 -6.57 -15.75 -2.09
C LEU A 101 -5.87 -14.46 -1.66
N LEU A 102 -4.55 -14.51 -1.55
CA LEU A 102 -3.69 -13.36 -1.30
C LEU A 102 -3.06 -12.89 -2.60
N LEU A 103 -3.09 -11.58 -2.84
CA LEU A 103 -2.55 -10.95 -4.04
C LEU A 103 -1.24 -10.22 -3.72
N ILE A 104 -0.20 -10.50 -4.51
CA ILE A 104 1.13 -9.92 -4.37
C ILE A 104 1.56 -9.40 -5.74
N GLN A 105 2.02 -8.16 -5.78
CA GLN A 105 2.46 -7.48 -6.99
C GLN A 105 3.98 -7.56 -7.08
N GLU A 106 4.49 -7.86 -8.27
CA GLU A 106 5.90 -7.68 -8.63
C GLU A 106 6.00 -6.50 -9.61
N ARG A 107 6.73 -5.43 -9.21
CA ARG A 107 6.83 -4.21 -10.03
C ARG A 107 7.54 -4.50 -11.36
N SER A 108 7.02 -3.88 -12.43
CA SER A 108 7.55 -4.00 -13.79
C SER A 108 9.01 -3.56 -13.93
N ASN A 109 9.67 -4.06 -14.98
CA ASN A 109 11.05 -3.68 -15.34
C ASN A 109 11.14 -2.27 -15.98
N GLN A 110 10.03 -1.51 -16.08
CA GLN A 110 9.95 -0.27 -16.86
C GLN A 110 9.85 1.01 -16.01
N VAL A 111 9.77 0.89 -14.68
CA VAL A 111 9.73 2.03 -13.76
C VAL A 111 11.14 2.38 -13.27
N LEU A 112 11.40 3.69 -13.16
CA LEU A 112 12.73 4.26 -12.88
C LEU A 112 13.31 3.89 -11.50
N ASN A 113 12.46 3.55 -10.51
CA ASN A 113 12.85 3.15 -9.15
C ASN A 113 12.23 1.78 -8.78
N GLY A 114 13.02 0.88 -8.16
CA GLY A 114 12.52 -0.35 -7.52
C GLY A 114 12.12 -1.51 -8.46
N SER A 115 12.83 -1.70 -9.58
CA SER A 115 12.55 -2.81 -10.51
C SER A 115 12.59 -4.19 -9.81
N ARG A 116 11.63 -5.06 -10.14
CA ARG A 116 11.46 -6.43 -9.58
C ARG A 116 11.21 -6.51 -8.07
N ARG A 117 10.82 -5.41 -7.42
CA ARG A 117 10.43 -5.48 -6.01
C ARG A 117 9.04 -6.08 -5.83
N LEU A 118 8.90 -6.90 -4.80
CA LEU A 118 7.62 -7.41 -4.32
C LEU A 118 6.94 -6.36 -3.43
N SER A 119 5.63 -6.22 -3.60
CA SER A 119 4.77 -5.40 -2.74
C SER A 119 3.40 -6.06 -2.62
N VAL A 120 2.68 -5.71 -1.55
CA VAL A 120 1.23 -5.95 -1.49
C VAL A 120 0.50 -4.98 -2.43
N ILE A 121 -0.74 -5.30 -2.75
CA ILE A 121 -1.62 -4.55 -3.67
C ILE A 121 -3.04 -4.51 -3.07
N PRO A 122 -3.72 -3.35 -3.07
CA PRO A 122 -3.33 -2.07 -3.69
C PRO A 122 -2.24 -1.30 -2.94
N LYS A 123 -1.59 -0.36 -3.63
CA LYS A 123 -0.64 0.60 -3.05
C LYS A 123 -0.70 1.95 -3.76
N GLY A 124 -0.74 3.03 -2.99
CA GLY A 124 -0.72 4.39 -3.53
C GLY A 124 -0.07 5.41 -2.62
N PHE A 125 0.50 6.46 -3.23
CA PHE A 125 0.80 7.68 -2.49
C PHE A 125 -0.49 8.34 -2.04
N HIS A 126 -0.47 8.91 -0.85
CA HIS A 126 -1.61 9.65 -0.34
C HIS A 126 -1.62 11.05 -0.96
N GLY A 127 -2.67 11.35 -1.71
CA GLY A 127 -2.84 12.64 -2.38
C GLY A 127 -4.31 12.90 -2.76
N PRO A 128 -4.67 14.16 -3.01
CA PRO A 128 -6.00 14.53 -3.47
C PRO A 128 -6.24 14.10 -4.92
N LEU A 129 -7.48 13.76 -5.25
CA LEU A 129 -7.97 13.71 -6.62
C LEU A 129 -8.57 15.06 -7.02
N VAL A 130 -9.62 15.47 -6.31
CA VAL A 130 -10.37 16.71 -6.58
C VAL A 130 -10.80 17.38 -5.28
N ASP A 131 -11.35 16.62 -4.34
CA ASP A 131 -11.79 17.17 -3.05
C ASP A 131 -10.73 16.93 -1.97
N VAL A 132 -10.03 18.00 -1.62
CA VAL A 132 -8.92 17.97 -0.68
C VAL A 132 -9.34 17.51 0.74
N ALA A 133 -10.59 17.72 1.14
CA ALA A 133 -11.05 17.32 2.45
C ALA A 133 -11.56 15.87 2.44
N ASP A 134 -12.36 15.52 1.44
CA ASP A 134 -12.97 14.20 1.33
C ASP A 134 -11.97 13.12 0.90
N ASP A 135 -10.86 13.48 0.25
CA ASP A 135 -9.76 12.57 -0.11
C ASP A 135 -8.73 12.37 1.02
N ALA A 136 -8.83 13.12 2.13
CA ALA A 136 -7.89 13.04 3.26
C ALA A 136 -7.95 11.73 4.07
N PRO A 137 -9.08 10.99 4.18
CA PRO A 137 -9.09 9.68 4.80
C PRO A 137 -8.27 8.66 4.01
N ILE A 138 -7.40 7.91 4.67
CA ILE A 138 -6.55 6.87 4.06
C ILE A 138 -7.38 5.81 3.31
N GLY A 139 -8.57 5.48 3.81
CA GLY A 139 -9.49 4.54 3.14
C GLY A 139 -9.91 5.01 1.75
N ALA A 140 -10.03 6.32 1.51
CA ALA A 140 -10.36 6.86 0.20
C ALA A 140 -9.24 6.58 -0.82
N THR A 141 -7.98 6.75 -0.39
CA THR A 141 -6.82 6.37 -1.22
C THR A 141 -6.84 4.88 -1.55
N LEU A 142 -7.02 3.99 -0.56
CA LEU A 142 -7.04 2.55 -0.83
C LEU A 142 -8.22 2.14 -1.74
N ALA A 143 -9.40 2.73 -1.56
CA ALA A 143 -10.57 2.44 -2.40
C ALA A 143 -10.31 2.83 -3.86
N ARG A 144 -9.70 3.99 -4.08
CA ARG A 144 -9.26 4.44 -5.40
C ARG A 144 -8.23 3.47 -6.01
N GLU A 145 -7.18 3.14 -5.26
CA GLU A 145 -6.14 2.24 -5.77
C GLU A 145 -6.68 0.83 -6.04
N MET A 146 -7.69 0.35 -5.31
CA MET A 146 -8.38 -0.89 -5.67
C MET A 146 -9.07 -0.81 -7.04
N GLU A 147 -9.82 0.27 -7.29
CA GLU A 147 -10.49 0.48 -8.57
C GLU A 147 -9.50 0.57 -9.74
N GLU A 148 -8.37 1.25 -9.53
CA GLU A 148 -7.34 1.46 -10.55
C GLU A 148 -6.44 0.22 -10.77
N GLU A 149 -5.92 -0.37 -9.69
CA GLU A 149 -4.89 -1.40 -9.79
C GLU A 149 -5.45 -2.82 -9.89
N LEU A 150 -6.64 -3.10 -9.35
CA LEU A 150 -7.22 -4.46 -9.31
C LEU A 150 -8.36 -4.68 -10.30
N PHE A 151 -9.14 -3.64 -10.61
CA PHE A 151 -10.35 -3.78 -11.44
C PHE A 151 -10.20 -3.16 -12.83
N GLY A 152 -8.95 -2.86 -13.23
CA GLY A 152 -8.59 -2.59 -14.62
C GLY A 152 -9.14 -1.27 -15.18
N ARG A 153 -9.53 -0.32 -14.33
CA ARG A 153 -9.90 1.01 -14.82
C ARG A 153 -8.64 1.79 -15.15
N ALA A 154 -8.49 2.14 -16.44
CA ALA A 154 -7.42 3.02 -16.88
C ALA A 154 -7.49 4.36 -16.14
N ASP A 155 -6.40 4.69 -15.45
CA ASP A 155 -6.09 5.97 -14.79
C ASP A 155 -7.35 6.75 -14.39
N VAL A 156 -7.87 6.45 -13.18
CA VAL A 156 -8.70 7.45 -12.49
C VAL A 156 -7.86 8.73 -12.28
N ASP A 157 -6.54 8.59 -12.29
CA ASP A 157 -5.56 9.65 -12.27
C ASP A 157 -5.25 10.21 -13.68
N SER A 158 -6.07 11.16 -14.14
CA SER A 158 -6.09 12.01 -15.36
C SER A 158 -4.82 12.30 -16.22
N THR A 159 -3.87 11.40 -16.41
CA THR A 159 -2.63 11.67 -17.17
C THR A 159 -2.77 11.60 -18.69
N VAL A 160 -3.89 11.09 -19.21
CA VAL A 160 -4.10 10.92 -20.67
C VAL A 160 -5.36 11.65 -21.18
N SER A 161 -6.20 12.20 -20.31
CA SER A 161 -7.37 12.99 -20.73
C SER A 161 -7.48 14.30 -19.95
N GLU A 162 -7.64 15.41 -20.66
CA GLU A 162 -7.71 16.80 -20.17
C GLU A 162 -8.92 17.11 -19.26
N SER A 163 -9.65 16.09 -18.78
CA SER A 163 -10.84 16.27 -17.95
C SER A 163 -10.61 15.78 -16.53
N ARG A 164 -10.32 16.72 -15.62
CA ARG A 164 -10.43 16.48 -14.18
C ARG A 164 -11.91 16.27 -13.85
N GLN A 165 -12.29 15.03 -13.57
CA GLN A 165 -13.67 14.66 -13.25
C GLN A 165 -13.99 15.05 -11.82
N ALA A 166 -15.13 15.71 -11.58
CA ALA A 166 -15.49 16.22 -10.27
C ALA A 166 -15.65 15.14 -9.19
N ASP A 167 -16.11 13.94 -9.56
CA ASP A 167 -16.23 12.78 -8.68
C ASP A 167 -15.82 11.51 -9.44
N PRO A 168 -14.55 11.09 -9.37
CA PRO A 168 -14.06 9.94 -10.11
C PRO A 168 -14.55 8.59 -9.55
N MET A 169 -14.96 8.57 -8.27
CA MET A 169 -15.47 7.41 -7.54
C MET A 169 -17.01 7.37 -7.50
N HIS A 170 -17.70 8.24 -8.26
CA HIS A 170 -19.15 8.21 -8.41
C HIS A 170 -19.65 6.82 -8.83
N PHE A 171 -20.68 6.31 -8.16
CA PHE A 171 -21.20 4.94 -8.35
C PHE A 171 -21.43 4.53 -9.81
N SER A 172 -21.94 5.43 -10.67
CA SER A 172 -22.18 5.13 -12.09
C SER A 172 -20.91 4.93 -12.93
N ARG A 173 -19.73 5.17 -12.34
CA ARG A 173 -18.42 5.07 -12.99
C ARG A 173 -17.58 3.92 -12.45
N LEU A 174 -17.95 3.38 -11.29
CA LEU A 174 -17.25 2.26 -10.68
C LEU A 174 -17.33 1.03 -11.58
N SER A 175 -16.26 0.26 -11.60
CA SER A 175 -16.27 -1.11 -12.11
C SER A 175 -17.37 -1.92 -11.40
N GLU A 176 -17.94 -2.90 -12.10
CA GLU A 176 -18.93 -3.81 -11.52
C GLU A 176 -18.47 -4.44 -10.19
N PRO A 177 -17.23 -4.97 -10.06
CA PRO A 177 -16.73 -5.50 -8.79
C PRO A 177 -16.70 -4.46 -7.67
N MET A 178 -16.28 -3.23 -7.95
CA MET A 178 -16.17 -2.18 -6.94
C MET A 178 -17.52 -1.62 -6.54
N ALA A 179 -18.42 -1.37 -7.51
CA ALA A 179 -19.78 -0.94 -7.26
C ALA A 179 -20.49 -1.91 -6.32
N TRP A 180 -20.34 -3.22 -6.56
CA TRP A 180 -20.93 -4.25 -5.72
C TRP A 180 -20.44 -4.18 -4.27
N LEU A 181 -19.14 -3.93 -4.04
CA LEU A 181 -18.54 -3.80 -2.71
C LEU A 181 -19.00 -2.52 -2.01
N MET A 182 -19.02 -1.39 -2.72
CA MET A 182 -19.44 -0.09 -2.20
C MET A 182 -20.92 -0.10 -1.79
N GLU A 183 -21.79 -0.71 -2.60
CA GLU A 183 -23.23 -0.86 -2.28
C GLU A 183 -23.47 -1.66 -0.99
N ARG A 184 -22.52 -2.54 -0.61
CA ARG A 184 -22.63 -3.48 0.52
C ARG A 184 -21.61 -3.20 1.62
N ALA A 185 -21.06 -1.99 1.67
CA ALA A 185 -20.06 -1.62 2.66
C ALA A 185 -20.57 -1.81 4.11
N ASP A 186 -21.87 -1.61 4.35
CA ASP A 186 -22.49 -1.76 5.66
C ASP A 186 -22.77 -3.23 6.05
N GLU A 187 -22.72 -4.17 5.09
CA GLU A 187 -23.07 -5.58 5.28
C GLU A 187 -21.88 -6.43 5.78
N ARG A 188 -20.72 -5.80 6.04
CA ARG A 188 -19.44 -6.47 6.38
C ARG A 188 -18.94 -7.45 5.31
N THR A 189 -19.47 -7.34 4.11
CA THR A 189 -19.12 -8.15 2.94
C THR A 189 -17.66 -7.98 2.55
N TRP A 190 -17.12 -6.81 2.88
CA TRP A 190 -15.71 -6.52 2.81
C TRP A 190 -15.32 -5.54 3.93
N ARG A 191 -14.02 -5.44 4.19
CA ARG A 191 -13.44 -4.53 5.19
C ARG A 191 -12.11 -4.00 4.72
N MET A 192 -11.86 -2.73 5.02
CA MET A 192 -10.56 -2.08 4.94
C MET A 192 -10.12 -1.74 6.36
N GLU A 193 -9.05 -2.36 6.83
CA GLU A 193 -8.52 -2.12 8.16
C GLU A 193 -7.08 -1.63 8.10
N CYS A 194 -6.76 -0.54 8.79
CA CYS A 194 -5.37 -0.18 9.04
C CYS A 194 -4.82 -1.12 10.13
N THR A 195 -3.87 -1.97 9.75
CA THR A 195 -3.26 -2.99 10.61
C THR A 195 -1.96 -2.52 11.25
N GLY A 196 -1.35 -1.47 10.70
CA GLY A 196 -0.14 -0.87 11.26
C GLY A 196 0.16 0.51 10.67
N PHE A 197 0.98 1.25 11.41
CA PHE A 197 1.57 2.50 10.99
C PHE A 197 3.07 2.45 11.27
N GLY A 198 3.88 2.94 10.34
CA GLY A 198 5.33 2.97 10.50
C GLY A 198 5.97 4.17 9.80
N TYR A 199 7.17 4.52 10.27
CA TYR A 199 8.07 5.42 9.56
C TYR A 199 9.13 4.59 8.84
N ASN A 200 9.23 4.79 7.52
CA ASN A 200 10.27 4.16 6.73
C ASN A 200 11.58 4.91 6.94
N LEU A 201 12.56 4.29 7.60
CA LEU A 201 13.84 4.95 7.90
C LEU A 201 14.72 5.15 6.66
N LEU A 202 14.46 4.46 5.55
CA LEU A 202 15.19 4.64 4.29
C LEU A 202 14.79 5.93 3.57
N THR A 203 13.51 6.29 3.61
CA THR A 203 12.94 7.42 2.86
C THR A 203 12.46 8.57 3.77
N GLY A 204 12.25 8.30 5.06
CA GLY A 204 11.57 9.18 6.00
C GLY A 204 10.06 9.21 5.83
N ASN A 205 9.48 8.46 4.90
CA ASN A 205 8.05 8.49 4.66
C ASN A 205 7.26 7.81 5.78
N TYR A 206 5.97 8.11 5.85
CA TYR A 206 5.04 7.33 6.66
C TYR A 206 4.35 6.27 5.80
N GLU A 207 4.01 5.15 6.41
CA GLU A 207 3.36 4.03 5.75
C GLU A 207 2.15 3.55 6.56
N PHE A 208 0.97 3.54 5.94
CA PHE A 208 -0.22 2.91 6.50
C PHE A 208 -0.38 1.49 5.95
N ALA A 209 0.16 0.52 6.69
CA ALA A 209 -0.07 -0.89 6.44
C ALA A 209 -1.54 -1.22 6.71
N SER A 210 -2.19 -1.81 5.72
CA SER A 210 -3.61 -2.11 5.76
C SER A 210 -3.91 -3.54 5.30
N LEU A 211 -5.13 -3.99 5.58
CA LEU A 211 -5.68 -5.26 5.12
C LEU A 211 -7.03 -4.98 4.48
N VAL A 212 -7.18 -5.40 3.23
CA VAL A 212 -8.47 -5.48 2.53
C VAL A 212 -8.91 -6.93 2.59
N VAL A 213 -10.08 -7.20 3.17
CA VAL A 213 -10.69 -8.54 3.12
C VAL A 213 -12.02 -8.47 2.42
N ILE A 214 -12.23 -9.31 1.42
CA ILE A 214 -13.52 -9.59 0.80
C ILE A 214 -13.93 -10.98 1.27
N ASP A 215 -14.87 -11.07 2.20
CA ASP A 215 -15.28 -12.33 2.85
C ASP A 215 -16.33 -13.11 2.04
N ASP A 216 -16.93 -12.46 1.04
CA ASP A 216 -18.01 -13.04 0.25
C ASP A 216 -17.50 -13.91 -0.92
N GLU A 217 -17.77 -15.22 -0.82
CA GLU A 217 -17.41 -16.19 -1.87
C GLU A 217 -18.22 -16.01 -3.17
N GLU A 218 -19.41 -15.39 -3.09
CA GLU A 218 -20.20 -15.01 -4.27
C GLU A 218 -19.48 -13.93 -5.07
N TRP A 219 -18.85 -12.97 -4.39
CA TRP A 219 -18.04 -11.94 -5.06
C TRP A 219 -16.91 -12.58 -5.86
N TRP A 220 -16.18 -13.53 -5.28
CA TRP A 220 -15.13 -14.27 -5.99
C TRP A 220 -15.68 -15.03 -7.19
N THR A 221 -16.81 -15.71 -7.01
CA THR A 221 -17.44 -16.52 -8.07
C THR A 221 -17.88 -15.68 -9.27
N ARG A 222 -18.37 -14.45 -9.03
CA ARG A 222 -18.85 -13.54 -10.06
C ARG A 222 -17.72 -12.73 -10.71
N PHE A 223 -16.80 -12.21 -9.89
CA PHE A 223 -15.86 -11.16 -10.32
C PHE A 223 -14.40 -11.56 -10.24
N GLY A 224 -14.04 -12.72 -9.67
CA GLY A 224 -12.65 -13.14 -9.53
C GLY A 224 -11.90 -13.27 -10.86
N GLY A 225 -12.62 -13.47 -11.97
CA GLY A 225 -12.06 -13.47 -13.33
C GLY A 225 -11.81 -12.08 -13.94
N GLN A 226 -12.28 -11.01 -13.30
CA GLN A 226 -12.09 -9.62 -13.72
C GLN A 226 -10.90 -8.95 -13.02
N ILE A 227 -10.24 -9.65 -12.08
CA ILE A 227 -9.04 -9.12 -11.42
C ILE A 227 -7.88 -9.16 -12.41
N GLU A 228 -7.52 -7.99 -12.91
CA GLU A 228 -6.43 -7.78 -13.85
C GLU A 228 -5.55 -6.65 -13.30
N ALA A 229 -4.28 -6.96 -13.11
CA ALA A 229 -3.34 -5.97 -12.60
C ALA A 229 -2.95 -5.03 -13.74
N ASN A 230 -3.06 -3.71 -13.49
CA ASN A 230 -2.88 -2.68 -14.52
C ASN A 230 -1.44 -2.62 -15.07
N TRP A 231 -1.21 -1.94 -16.19
CA TRP A 231 0.02 -1.96 -17.00
C TRP A 231 1.34 -1.63 -16.26
N GLU A 232 1.33 -0.98 -15.09
CA GLU A 232 2.54 -0.78 -14.25
C GLU A 232 2.96 -2.04 -13.47
N SER A 233 2.06 -3.02 -13.36
CA SER A 233 2.23 -4.29 -12.67
C SER A 233 2.38 -5.44 -13.66
N ASN A 234 3.63 -5.77 -14.00
CA ASN A 234 3.91 -6.81 -14.99
C ASN A 234 3.55 -8.22 -14.53
N ASN A 235 3.32 -8.45 -13.22
CA ASN A 235 3.08 -9.80 -12.70
C ASN A 235 2.32 -9.78 -11.36
N LEU A 236 1.06 -10.21 -11.39
CA LEU A 236 0.25 -10.45 -10.19
C LEU A 236 0.40 -11.90 -9.76
N ARG A 237 0.98 -12.12 -8.59
CA ARG A 237 1.15 -13.44 -7.99
C ARG A 237 0.02 -13.73 -7.01
N ARG A 238 -0.41 -14.99 -7.01
CA ARG A 238 -1.55 -15.49 -6.25
C ARG A 238 -1.08 -16.54 -5.26
N TYR A 239 -1.39 -16.34 -3.97
CA TYR A 239 -1.02 -17.27 -2.92
C TYR A 239 -2.28 -17.73 -2.17
N SER A 240 -2.32 -19.01 -1.79
CA SER A 240 -3.31 -19.50 -0.85
C SER A 240 -2.87 -19.12 0.56
N SER A 241 -3.77 -18.54 1.34
CA SER A 241 -3.54 -18.31 2.78
C SER A 241 -3.43 -19.59 3.62
N ARG A 242 -3.61 -20.78 3.02
CA ARG A 242 -3.39 -22.08 3.67
C ARG A 242 -2.04 -22.71 3.30
N ASP A 243 -1.27 -22.10 2.41
CA ASP A 243 0.04 -22.61 2.02
C ASP A 243 1.14 -21.99 2.89
N ARG A 244 1.23 -22.45 4.15
CA ARG A 244 2.19 -21.95 5.14
C ARG A 244 3.62 -21.93 4.61
N PHE A 245 4.05 -22.99 3.94
CA PHE A 245 5.43 -23.13 3.47
C PHE A 245 5.77 -22.12 2.38
N LEU A 246 4.88 -21.96 1.41
CA LEU A 246 5.08 -20.99 0.34
C LEU A 246 5.03 -19.56 0.85
N LEU A 247 4.15 -19.26 1.81
CA LEU A 247 4.03 -17.93 2.43
C LEU A 247 5.21 -17.59 3.34
N ASP A 248 5.74 -18.58 4.07
CA ASP A 248 6.98 -18.43 4.85
C ASP A 248 8.16 -18.15 3.93
N THR A 249 8.28 -18.90 2.82
CA THR A 249 9.30 -18.65 1.80
C THR A 249 9.17 -17.26 1.20
N LEU A 250 7.95 -16.85 0.84
CA LEU A 250 7.63 -15.54 0.31
C LEU A 250 8.06 -14.42 1.28
N ALA A 251 7.75 -14.55 2.57
CA ALA A 251 8.08 -13.54 3.58
C ALA A 251 9.59 -13.33 3.76
N HIS A 252 10.41 -14.32 3.39
CA HIS A 252 11.86 -14.25 3.43
C HIS A 252 12.50 -13.86 2.09
N GLU A 253 11.72 -13.58 1.04
CA GLU A 253 12.29 -13.16 -0.24
C GLU A 253 12.98 -11.78 -0.12
N PRO A 254 14.25 -11.64 -0.54
CA PRO A 254 14.96 -10.36 -0.44
C PRO A 254 14.43 -9.29 -1.40
N ALA A 255 13.51 -9.64 -2.29
CA ALA A 255 12.95 -8.75 -3.29
C ALA A 255 11.87 -7.80 -2.74
N TRP A 256 11.45 -7.94 -1.49
CA TRP A 256 10.42 -7.06 -0.91
C TRP A 256 10.84 -5.60 -0.87
N SER A 257 9.89 -4.71 -1.16
CA SER A 257 9.99 -3.35 -0.63
C SER A 257 9.73 -3.35 0.88
N THR A 258 10.37 -2.43 1.60
CA THR A 258 10.32 -2.35 3.06
C THR A 258 8.89 -2.22 3.57
N GLU A 259 8.13 -1.33 2.97
CA GLU A 259 6.72 -1.10 3.27
C GLU A 259 5.84 -2.29 2.88
N GLY A 260 6.14 -2.95 1.75
CA GLY A 260 5.39 -4.12 1.26
C GLY A 260 5.50 -5.31 2.22
N LEU A 261 6.73 -5.61 2.67
CA LEU A 261 6.95 -6.66 3.68
C LEU A 261 6.26 -6.31 5.00
N PHE A 262 6.37 -5.06 5.45
CA PHE A 262 5.70 -4.61 6.66
C PHE A 262 4.18 -4.84 6.58
N ALA A 263 3.55 -4.44 5.48
CA ALA A 263 2.12 -4.63 5.26
C ALA A 263 1.72 -6.12 5.14
N LEU A 264 2.54 -6.95 4.49
CA LEU A 264 2.34 -8.40 4.44
C LEU A 264 2.30 -9.00 5.85
N LEU A 265 3.30 -8.72 6.67
CA LEU A 265 3.43 -9.29 8.01
C LEU A 265 2.32 -8.81 8.96
N GLN A 266 1.96 -7.52 8.91
CA GLN A 266 0.81 -7.01 9.68
C GLN A 266 -0.51 -7.64 9.18
N GLY A 267 -0.64 -7.83 7.87
CA GLY A 267 -1.76 -8.51 7.24
C GLY A 267 -1.88 -9.97 7.69
N PHE A 268 -0.78 -10.71 7.76
CA PHE A 268 -0.79 -12.10 8.22
C PHE A 268 -1.29 -12.22 9.65
N ARG A 269 -0.73 -11.43 10.57
CA ARG A 269 -1.18 -11.43 11.96
C ARG A 269 -2.68 -11.15 12.05
N ARG A 270 -3.15 -10.11 11.36
CA ARG A 270 -4.56 -9.71 11.42
C ARG A 270 -5.48 -10.74 10.77
N LEU A 271 -5.08 -11.37 9.66
CA LEU A 271 -5.91 -12.38 8.99
C LEU A 271 -6.06 -13.64 9.84
N THR A 272 -5.04 -14.03 10.61
CA THR A 272 -5.12 -15.10 11.61
C THR A 272 -6.12 -14.80 12.74
N GLU A 273 -6.27 -13.54 13.14
CA GLU A 273 -7.23 -13.15 14.19
C GLU A 273 -8.68 -13.21 13.72
N ILE A 274 -8.95 -12.86 12.45
CA ILE A 274 -10.31 -12.62 11.95
C ILE A 274 -10.88 -13.75 11.10
N GLY A 275 -10.05 -14.65 10.57
CA GLY A 275 -10.48 -15.80 9.77
C GLY A 275 -9.65 -17.05 10.01
N PRO A 276 -9.47 -17.51 11.28
CA PRO A 276 -8.58 -18.62 11.63
C PRO A 276 -8.91 -19.93 10.92
N GLU A 277 -10.17 -20.14 10.52
CA GLU A 277 -10.61 -21.34 9.83
C GLU A 277 -10.17 -21.40 8.36
N ARG A 278 -9.87 -20.25 7.73
CA ARG A 278 -9.48 -20.13 6.32
C ARG A 278 -7.97 -20.06 6.10
N VAL A 279 -7.18 -20.00 7.17
CA VAL A 279 -5.75 -19.68 7.07
C VAL A 279 -4.85 -20.69 7.78
N ASP A 280 -3.63 -20.81 7.27
CA ASP A 280 -2.48 -21.44 7.91
C ASP A 280 -1.25 -20.59 7.55
N LEU A 281 -1.10 -19.47 8.26
CA LEU A 281 -0.05 -18.47 8.00
C LEU A 281 1.16 -18.70 8.90
N PRO A 282 2.37 -18.30 8.48
CA PRO A 282 3.52 -18.25 9.38
C PRO A 282 3.25 -17.27 10.55
N PRO A 283 3.73 -17.58 11.76
CA PRO A 283 3.51 -16.72 12.92
C PRO A 283 4.28 -15.40 12.76
N VAL A 284 3.64 -14.30 13.15
CA VAL A 284 4.25 -12.96 13.20
C VAL A 284 4.07 -12.41 14.61
N GLU A 285 5.15 -12.38 15.37
CA GLU A 285 5.18 -11.92 16.77
C GLU A 285 5.81 -10.53 16.89
N TRP A 286 5.47 -9.82 17.97
CA TRP A 286 6.14 -8.58 18.30
C TRP A 286 7.51 -8.86 18.90
N GLU A 287 8.49 -8.03 18.58
CA GLU A 287 9.77 -8.02 19.31
C GLU A 287 9.49 -7.63 20.77
N THR A 288 10.00 -8.42 21.71
CA THR A 288 9.76 -8.29 23.17
C THR A 288 10.91 -7.61 23.88
#